data_AF-A0A6J4V518-F1
#
_entry.id   AF-A0A6J4V518-F1
#
_cell.length_a   1.000
_cell.length_b   1.000
_cell.length_c   1.000
_cell.angle_alpha   90.00
_cell.angle_beta   90.00
_cell.angle_gamma   90.00
#
_symmetry.space_group_name_H-M   'P 1'
#
loop_
_entity.id
_entity.type
_entity.pdbx_description
1 polymer ?
#
loop_
_entity_poly.entity_id
_entity_poly.type
_entity_poly.pdbx_seq_one_letter_code
_entity_poly.pdbx_strand_id
1 'polypeptide(L)'
;MGRGVALSGVLALACFAVALGNNLGAVDQTPFHPDETRWLNRAHYLRDYLDPFGPTWDDAYLTRGQPPMGSYLMGAALLLQGRDLQTNGMWDFRYDFAWNRARGFGGDPADRRAGRRANAVVGALAVAAGFLAGARLTNRVGGVLGALFLAFHPLAIELGSQAVSDALLALLLALALLAAFALADRPSWPRALLLALLLGLGGATKLTPLLLTVPLAGLGLIGCRTSDVGRAGAGGTTLTVLPPPSSVLSRLRLSRLPTPNFRLLSLPLLAFVVFVAAYPYLWPDPVGRTANVFAFRSLEMRRHETNWPDVAVGDRQEAVLRLWTTLNVRRTAGRELSERLGLAWDGRGWDLRLAAAGALLLTALAIRHGPRSGHALVLVLLGGQVAALVLGMRVDFDRYHLPTVLAAAVATGVLGGGAWWGVARLARAIAPRLRPAAIRPPPEAAGTGAR
;
A
#
# COMPACT_ATOMS: atom_id res chain seq x y z
N MET A 1 -21.50 -2.58 -18.87
CA MET A 1 -20.60 -2.37 -17.70
C MET A 1 -20.64 -3.50 -16.66
N GLY A 2 -21.79 -4.13 -16.37
CA GLY A 2 -21.93 -5.11 -15.27
C GLY A 2 -21.00 -6.33 -15.30
N ARG A 3 -20.89 -7.05 -16.43
CA ARG A 3 -20.07 -8.28 -16.51
C ARG A 3 -18.59 -8.08 -16.17
N GLY A 4 -18.04 -6.90 -16.49
CA GLY A 4 -16.65 -6.60 -16.23
C GLY A 4 -16.33 -6.37 -14.75
N VAL A 5 -17.27 -5.77 -14.02
CA VAL A 5 -17.15 -5.52 -12.59
C VAL A 5 -17.29 -6.84 -11.82
N ALA A 6 -18.26 -7.67 -12.21
CA ALA A 6 -18.49 -8.98 -11.59
C ALA A 6 -17.23 -9.86 -11.64
N LEU A 7 -16.58 -9.99 -12.80
CA LEU A 7 -15.37 -10.82 -12.92
C LEU A 7 -14.20 -10.30 -12.06
N SER A 8 -14.00 -8.98 -12.00
CA SER A 8 -12.95 -8.42 -11.14
C SER A 8 -13.26 -8.67 -9.65
N GLY A 9 -14.53 -8.64 -9.25
CA GLY A 9 -14.94 -9.00 -7.88
C GLY A 9 -14.64 -10.47 -7.56
N VAL A 10 -14.97 -11.39 -8.47
CA VAL A 10 -14.67 -12.82 -8.30
C VAL A 10 -13.15 -13.07 -8.21
N LEU A 11 -12.35 -12.43 -9.06
CA LEU A 11 -10.90 -12.57 -9.00
C LEU A 11 -10.31 -11.99 -7.71
N ALA A 12 -10.80 -10.84 -7.24
CA ALA A 12 -10.38 -10.27 -5.96
C ALA A 12 -10.70 -11.22 -4.79
N LEU A 13 -11.88 -11.83 -4.80
CA LEU A 13 -12.30 -12.82 -3.81
C LEU A 13 -11.46 -14.10 -3.87
N ALA A 14 -11.10 -14.56 -5.07
CA ALA A 14 -10.21 -15.70 -5.24
C ALA A 14 -8.80 -15.40 -4.70
N CYS A 15 -8.24 -14.23 -5.01
CA CYS A 15 -6.96 -13.79 -4.45
C CYS A 15 -7.02 -13.67 -2.92
N PHE A 16 -8.11 -13.13 -2.37
CA PHE A 16 -8.36 -13.10 -0.93
C PHE A 16 -8.37 -14.50 -0.33
N ALA A 17 -9.13 -15.44 -0.91
CA ALA A 17 -9.26 -16.80 -0.39
C ALA A 17 -7.92 -17.56 -0.39
N VAL A 18 -7.12 -17.42 -1.47
CA VAL A 18 -5.78 -18.01 -1.55
C VAL A 18 -4.86 -17.45 -0.47
N ALA A 19 -4.81 -16.13 -0.32
CA ALA A 19 -3.99 -15.48 0.69
C ALA A 19 -4.44 -15.82 2.12
N LEU A 20 -5.75 -15.88 2.36
CA LEU A 20 -6.31 -16.26 3.64
C LEU A 20 -5.95 -17.70 4.01
N GLY A 21 -6.05 -18.63 3.04
CA GLY A 21 -5.63 -20.01 3.22
C GLY A 21 -4.15 -20.13 3.60
N ASN A 22 -3.27 -19.41 2.89
CA ASN A 22 -1.84 -19.35 3.21
C ASN A 22 -1.58 -18.80 4.62
N ASN A 23 -2.18 -17.66 4.95
CA ASN A 23 -1.93 -16.99 6.23
C ASN A 23 -2.49 -17.80 7.41
N LEU A 24 -3.72 -18.33 7.31
CA LEU A 24 -4.33 -19.16 8.34
C LEU A 24 -3.58 -20.47 8.54
N GLY A 25 -3.15 -21.12 7.45
CA GLY A 25 -2.32 -22.33 7.52
C GLY A 25 -0.98 -22.10 8.24
N ALA A 26 -0.46 -20.87 8.19
CA ALA A 26 0.78 -20.48 8.85
C ALA A 26 0.61 -20.04 10.31
N VAL A 27 -0.60 -19.73 10.80
CA VAL A 27 -0.83 -19.17 12.17
C VAL A 27 -0.15 -19.97 13.27
N ASP A 28 -0.20 -21.30 13.22
CA ASP A 28 0.38 -22.17 14.26
C ASP A 28 1.82 -22.57 13.97
N GLN A 29 2.29 -22.38 12.74
CA GLN A 29 3.64 -22.77 12.29
C GLN A 29 4.63 -21.60 12.37
N THR A 30 4.14 -20.36 12.27
CA THR A 30 4.98 -19.18 12.30
C THR A 30 5.63 -19.00 13.67
N PRO A 31 6.97 -18.87 13.73
CA PRO A 31 7.68 -18.69 14.98
C PRO A 31 7.12 -17.53 15.80
N PHE A 32 7.19 -17.67 17.13
CA PHE A 32 6.81 -16.59 18.03
C PHE A 32 7.76 -15.40 17.86
N HIS A 33 7.18 -14.21 17.69
CA HIS A 33 7.94 -12.97 17.64
C HIS A 33 7.67 -12.15 18.91
N PRO A 34 8.71 -11.69 19.65
CA PRO A 34 8.55 -10.92 20.89
C PRO A 34 7.57 -9.75 20.82
N ASP A 35 7.58 -9.00 19.73
CA ASP A 35 6.70 -7.84 19.56
C ASP A 35 5.20 -8.20 19.47
N GLU A 36 4.81 -9.47 19.22
CA GLU A 36 3.39 -9.87 19.29
C GLU A 36 2.81 -9.55 20.67
N THR A 37 3.60 -9.79 21.72
CA THR A 37 3.17 -9.51 23.11
C THR A 37 3.02 -8.03 23.38
N ARG A 38 3.81 -7.15 22.72
CA ARG A 38 3.66 -5.70 22.86
C ARG A 38 2.37 -5.19 22.25
N TRP A 39 1.98 -5.71 21.08
CA TRP A 39 0.71 -5.33 20.46
C TRP A 39 -0.50 -5.85 21.24
N LEU A 40 -0.43 -7.10 21.73
CA LEU A 40 -1.49 -7.70 22.54
C LEU A 40 -1.58 -7.12 23.94
N ASN A 41 -0.45 -6.80 24.58
CA ASN A 41 -0.42 -6.10 25.87
C ASN A 41 -1.21 -4.78 25.79
N ARG A 42 -1.13 -4.07 24.66
CA ARG A 42 -1.84 -2.80 24.41
C ARG A 42 -3.24 -2.97 23.82
N ALA A 43 -3.81 -4.18 23.78
CA ALA A 43 -5.17 -4.40 23.30
C ALA A 43 -6.21 -3.53 24.05
N HIS A 44 -5.98 -3.24 25.34
CA HIS A 44 -6.78 -2.33 26.15
C HIS A 44 -6.89 -0.91 25.58
N TYR A 45 -5.96 -0.47 24.72
CA TYR A 45 -6.05 0.84 24.06
C TYR A 45 -7.37 1.03 23.32
N LEU A 46 -7.98 -0.04 22.80
CA LEU A 46 -9.29 0.05 22.14
C LEU A 46 -10.39 0.56 23.08
N ARG A 47 -10.40 0.08 24.33
CA ARG A 47 -11.35 0.55 25.35
C ARG A 47 -10.98 1.94 25.84
N ASP A 48 -9.69 2.16 26.06
CA ASP A 48 -9.18 3.41 26.62
C ASP A 48 -9.27 4.58 25.64
N TYR A 49 -9.55 4.31 24.35
CA TYR A 49 -9.94 5.36 23.40
C TYR A 49 -11.23 6.08 23.80
N LEU A 50 -12.11 5.42 24.56
CA LEU A 50 -13.33 6.03 25.11
C LEU A 50 -13.05 6.97 26.30
N ASP A 51 -11.84 6.92 26.86
CA ASP A 51 -11.32 7.86 27.85
C ASP A 51 -10.01 8.50 27.34
N PRO A 52 -10.08 9.38 26.33
CA PRO A 52 -8.92 9.88 25.61
C PRO A 52 -8.01 10.80 26.45
N PHE A 53 -8.44 11.18 27.65
CA PHE A 53 -7.67 11.96 28.62
C PHE A 53 -7.26 11.14 29.86
N GLY A 54 -7.52 9.83 29.85
CA GLY A 54 -7.12 8.91 30.90
C GLY A 54 -5.61 8.65 30.95
N PRO A 55 -5.12 8.00 32.02
CA PRO A 55 -3.68 7.82 32.29
C PRO A 55 -2.95 6.98 31.24
N THR A 56 -3.67 6.16 30.48
CA THR A 56 -3.11 5.38 29.35
C THR A 56 -2.44 6.27 28.31
N TRP A 57 -2.92 7.51 28.15
CA TRP A 57 -2.44 8.47 27.16
C TRP A 57 -1.45 9.49 27.75
N ASP A 58 -0.99 9.25 28.98
CA ASP A 58 0.11 10.00 29.56
C ASP A 58 1.40 9.80 28.77
N ASP A 59 2.32 10.72 29.00
CA ASP A 59 3.57 10.77 28.27
C ASP A 59 4.55 9.68 28.74
N ALA A 60 4.55 8.56 28.02
CA ALA A 60 5.23 7.33 28.40
C ALA A 60 5.96 6.70 27.21
N TYR A 61 6.88 5.76 27.49
CA TYR A 61 7.63 5.06 26.45
C TYR A 61 6.72 4.41 25.40
N LEU A 62 5.67 3.71 25.82
CA LEU A 62 4.77 2.99 24.91
C LEU A 62 3.88 3.92 24.09
N THR A 63 3.43 5.04 24.66
CA THR A 63 2.63 6.05 23.96
C THR A 63 3.46 6.89 23.01
N ARG A 64 4.78 7.00 23.18
CA ARG A 64 5.68 7.64 22.20
C ARG A 64 6.18 6.70 21.11
N GLY A 65 6.49 5.46 21.51
CA GLY A 65 7.26 4.54 20.68
C GLY A 65 6.48 3.87 19.56
N GLN A 66 5.16 3.70 19.71
CA GLN A 66 4.34 2.98 18.73
C GLN A 66 2.95 3.59 18.60
N PRO A 67 2.57 4.07 17.40
CA PRO A 67 1.22 4.53 17.13
C PRO A 67 0.15 3.44 17.41
N PRO A 68 -1.08 3.83 17.82
CA PRO A 68 -1.99 2.92 18.52
C PRO A 68 -2.81 2.00 17.61
N MET A 69 -2.87 2.25 16.30
CA MET A 69 -3.80 1.58 15.39
C MET A 69 -3.61 0.06 15.33
N GLY A 70 -2.36 -0.42 15.40
CA GLY A 70 -2.09 -1.86 15.50
C GLY A 70 -2.64 -2.48 16.78
N SER A 71 -2.61 -1.73 17.90
CA SER A 71 -3.15 -2.18 19.18
C SER A 71 -4.69 -2.16 19.19
N TYR A 72 -5.32 -1.20 18.51
CA TYR A 72 -6.78 -1.19 18.30
C TYR A 72 -7.24 -2.42 17.52
N LEU A 73 -6.50 -2.80 16.46
CA LEU A 73 -6.79 -4.03 15.72
C LEU A 73 -6.68 -5.27 16.63
N MET A 74 -5.64 -5.35 17.47
CA MET A 74 -5.51 -6.47 18.41
C MET A 74 -6.67 -6.51 19.42
N GLY A 75 -7.05 -5.36 20.00
CA GLY A 75 -8.20 -5.29 20.89
C GLY A 75 -9.50 -5.74 20.23
N ALA A 76 -9.76 -5.30 19.00
CA ALA A 76 -10.95 -5.70 18.26
C ALA A 76 -10.92 -7.21 17.95
N ALA A 77 -9.75 -7.74 17.58
CA ALA A 77 -9.54 -9.15 17.32
C ALA A 77 -9.83 -10.04 18.54
N LEU A 78 -9.42 -9.60 19.72
CA LEU A 78 -9.70 -10.29 20.98
C LEU A 78 -11.21 -10.31 21.28
N LEU A 79 -11.86 -9.15 21.27
CA LEU A 79 -13.30 -9.03 21.56
C LEU A 79 -14.17 -9.85 20.60
N LEU A 80 -13.88 -9.79 19.29
CA LEU A 80 -14.62 -10.55 18.27
C LEU A 80 -14.50 -12.08 18.44
N GLN A 81 -13.48 -12.53 19.18
CA GLN A 81 -13.24 -13.95 19.47
C GLN A 81 -13.57 -14.31 20.93
N GLY A 82 -14.32 -13.45 21.63
CA GLY A 82 -14.76 -13.70 23.00
C GLY A 82 -13.65 -13.65 24.05
N ARG A 83 -12.53 -12.98 23.72
CA ARG A 83 -11.43 -12.70 24.65
C ARG A 83 -11.64 -11.34 25.30
N ASP A 84 -11.10 -11.14 26.50
CA ASP A 84 -11.09 -9.84 27.15
C ASP A 84 -9.93 -8.95 26.63
N LEU A 85 -9.84 -7.73 27.15
CA LEU A 85 -8.78 -6.77 26.82
C LEU A 85 -7.72 -6.67 27.92
N GLN A 86 -7.67 -7.61 28.86
CA GLN A 86 -6.70 -7.55 29.94
C GLN A 86 -5.28 -7.65 29.39
N THR A 87 -4.37 -6.93 30.05
CA THR A 87 -3.00 -6.80 29.59
C THR A 87 -2.27 -8.13 29.74
N ASN A 88 -1.86 -8.70 28.61
CA ASN A 88 -0.87 -9.77 28.57
C ASN A 88 0.49 -9.29 29.10
N GLY A 89 1.32 -10.20 29.62
CA GLY A 89 2.72 -9.87 29.94
C GLY A 89 3.46 -9.34 28.72
N MET A 90 4.23 -8.26 28.88
CA MET A 90 5.00 -7.64 27.80
C MET A 90 6.42 -8.18 27.77
N TRP A 91 6.91 -8.58 26.59
CA TRP A 91 8.30 -9.01 26.42
C TRP A 91 9.31 -7.94 26.85
N ASP A 92 10.26 -8.34 27.69
CA ASP A 92 11.38 -7.52 28.13
C ASP A 92 12.65 -7.91 27.35
N PHE A 93 13.09 -7.00 26.48
CA PHE A 93 14.24 -7.19 25.59
C PHE A 93 15.60 -7.15 26.32
N ARG A 94 15.62 -6.87 27.62
CA ARG A 94 16.84 -6.97 28.44
C ARG A 94 17.16 -8.41 28.83
N TYR A 95 16.19 -9.32 28.74
CA TYR A 95 16.32 -10.71 29.15
C TYR A 95 16.12 -11.66 27.97
N ASP A 96 16.65 -12.87 28.12
CA ASP A 96 16.54 -13.91 27.11
C ASP A 96 15.13 -14.52 27.02
N PHE A 97 14.98 -15.49 26.12
CA PHE A 97 13.72 -16.15 25.86
C PHE A 97 13.21 -16.97 27.04
N ALA A 98 14.12 -17.69 27.71
CA ALA A 98 13.76 -18.58 28.82
C ALA A 98 13.25 -17.77 30.02
N TRP A 99 13.91 -16.67 30.35
CA TRP A 99 13.53 -15.76 31.43
C TRP A 99 12.16 -15.14 31.19
N ASN A 100 11.91 -14.63 29.97
CA ASN A 100 10.62 -14.03 29.60
C ASN A 100 9.48 -15.05 29.69
N ARG A 101 9.72 -16.27 29.20
CA ARG A 101 8.73 -17.36 29.26
C ARG A 101 8.43 -17.77 30.69
N ALA A 102 9.45 -17.89 31.55
CA ALA A 102 9.28 -18.25 32.95
C ALA A 102 8.45 -17.22 33.74
N ARG A 103 8.43 -15.95 33.31
CA ARG A 103 7.66 -14.85 33.93
C ARG A 103 6.33 -14.55 33.27
N GLY A 104 5.91 -15.36 32.29
CA GLY A 104 4.64 -15.14 31.59
C GLY A 104 4.66 -13.98 30.59
N PHE A 105 5.83 -13.41 30.26
CA PHE A 105 5.96 -12.34 29.26
C PHE A 105 5.83 -12.83 27.81
N GLY A 106 5.56 -14.12 27.61
CA GLY A 106 5.13 -14.67 26.32
C GLY A 106 3.66 -14.40 25.97
N GLY A 107 2.87 -13.89 26.91
CA GLY A 107 1.42 -13.70 26.79
C GLY A 107 0.61 -15.00 26.71
N ASP A 108 -0.71 -14.90 26.85
CA ASP A 108 -1.63 -16.03 26.67
C ASP A 108 -1.54 -16.55 25.21
N PRO A 109 -1.22 -17.85 25.01
CA PRO A 109 -1.24 -18.45 23.68
C PRO A 109 -2.58 -18.31 22.94
N ALA A 110 -3.71 -18.28 23.64
CA ALA A 110 -5.05 -18.11 23.06
C ALA A 110 -5.24 -16.70 22.48
N ASP A 111 -4.87 -15.67 23.24
CA ASP A 111 -4.92 -14.28 22.77
C ASP A 111 -3.98 -14.06 21.59
N ARG A 112 -2.79 -14.65 21.63
CA ARG A 112 -1.86 -14.60 20.50
C ARG A 112 -2.45 -15.25 19.26
N ARG A 113 -3.03 -16.45 19.38
CA ARG A 113 -3.68 -17.12 18.25
C ARG A 113 -4.86 -16.30 17.70
N ALA A 114 -5.63 -15.66 18.58
CA ALA A 114 -6.72 -14.77 18.19
C ALA A 114 -6.21 -13.56 17.39
N GLY A 115 -5.16 -12.88 17.87
CA GLY A 115 -4.51 -11.77 17.15
C GLY A 115 -3.96 -12.20 15.80
N ARG A 116 -3.28 -13.35 15.72
CA ARG A 116 -2.75 -13.92 14.48
C ARG A 116 -3.84 -14.22 13.43
N ARG A 117 -4.96 -14.81 13.84
CA ARG A 117 -6.10 -15.08 12.92
C ARG A 117 -6.70 -13.81 12.34
N ALA A 118 -6.87 -12.77 13.16
CA ALA A 118 -7.35 -11.49 12.65
C ALA A 118 -6.34 -10.86 11.68
N ASN A 119 -5.05 -10.92 12.01
CA ASN A 119 -4.03 -10.40 11.11
C ASN A 119 -3.94 -11.19 9.80
N ALA A 120 -4.24 -12.48 9.80
CA ALA A 120 -4.29 -13.31 8.60
C ALA A 120 -5.37 -12.82 7.63
N VAL A 121 -6.54 -12.42 8.15
CA VAL A 121 -7.62 -11.78 7.39
C VAL A 121 -7.17 -10.42 6.85
N VAL A 122 -6.52 -9.59 7.68
CA VAL A 122 -6.00 -8.28 7.25
C VAL A 122 -4.96 -8.41 6.14
N GLY A 123 -4.03 -9.36 6.25
CA GLY A 123 -3.06 -9.66 5.20
C GLY A 123 -3.72 -10.13 3.90
N ALA A 124 -4.76 -10.98 3.99
CA ALA A 124 -5.53 -11.41 2.83
C ALA A 124 -6.31 -10.26 2.17
N LEU A 125 -6.87 -9.34 2.96
CA LEU A 125 -7.49 -8.10 2.45
C LEU A 125 -6.46 -7.23 1.74
N ALA A 126 -5.22 -7.14 2.24
CA ALA A 126 -4.15 -6.39 1.59
C ALA A 126 -3.83 -6.96 0.20
N VAL A 127 -3.82 -8.30 0.05
CA VAL A 127 -3.68 -8.98 -1.25
C VAL A 127 -4.82 -8.62 -2.20
N ALA A 128 -6.08 -8.66 -1.73
CA ALA A 128 -7.24 -8.32 -2.55
C ALA A 128 -7.22 -6.84 -3.00
N ALA A 129 -6.85 -5.93 -2.09
CA ALA A 129 -6.66 -4.52 -2.44
C ALA A 129 -5.50 -4.33 -3.44
N GLY A 130 -4.40 -5.07 -3.27
CA GLY A 130 -3.27 -5.11 -4.21
C GLY A 130 -3.68 -5.59 -5.61
N PHE A 131 -4.52 -6.65 -5.70
CA PHE A 131 -5.12 -7.10 -6.96
C PHE A 131 -5.86 -5.95 -7.66
N LEU A 132 -6.76 -5.27 -6.93
CA LEU A 132 -7.56 -4.19 -7.50
C LEU A 132 -6.67 -3.03 -7.98
N ALA A 133 -5.62 -2.69 -7.22
CA ALA A 133 -4.67 -1.64 -7.59
C ALA A 133 -3.90 -2.00 -8.87
N GLY A 134 -3.32 -3.21 -8.93
CA GLY A 134 -2.64 -3.71 -10.13
C GLY A 134 -3.55 -3.77 -11.35
N ALA A 135 -4.80 -4.22 -11.16
CA ALA A 135 -5.79 -4.29 -12.23
C ALA A 135 -6.19 -2.91 -12.79
N ARG A 136 -6.22 -1.88 -11.94
CA ARG A 136 -6.47 -0.48 -12.36
C ARG A 136 -5.28 0.15 -13.09
N LEU A 137 -4.06 -0.17 -12.68
CA LEU A 137 -2.85 0.35 -13.31
C LEU A 137 -2.64 -0.21 -14.73
N THR A 138 -3.04 -1.47 -14.95
CA THR A 138 -2.84 -2.14 -16.24
C THR A 138 -4.08 -2.90 -16.70
N ASN A 139 -4.30 -4.10 -16.18
CA ASN A 139 -5.42 -4.98 -16.50
C ASN A 139 -5.51 -6.12 -15.48
N ARG A 140 -6.56 -6.95 -15.57
CA ARG A 140 -6.80 -8.06 -14.63
C ARG A 140 -5.63 -9.04 -14.51
N VAL A 141 -4.90 -9.31 -15.60
CA VAL A 141 -3.74 -10.20 -15.56
C VAL A 141 -2.64 -9.60 -14.68
N GLY A 142 -2.35 -8.31 -14.85
CA GLY A 142 -1.43 -7.60 -13.96
C GLY A 142 -1.89 -7.60 -12.50
N GLY A 143 -3.19 -7.43 -12.26
CA GLY A 143 -3.78 -7.56 -10.93
C GLY A 143 -3.54 -8.96 -10.31
N VAL A 144 -3.83 -10.03 -11.04
CA VAL A 144 -3.63 -11.41 -10.56
C VAL A 144 -2.16 -11.68 -10.28
N LEU A 145 -1.25 -11.33 -11.19
CA LEU A 145 0.18 -11.58 -11.03
C LEU A 145 0.76 -10.85 -9.82
N GLY A 146 0.39 -9.58 -9.62
CA GLY A 146 0.81 -8.83 -8.43
C GLY A 146 0.23 -9.40 -7.13
N ALA A 147 -1.03 -9.83 -7.15
CA ALA A 147 -1.66 -10.44 -5.99
C ALA A 147 -1.08 -11.81 -5.63
N LEU A 148 -0.79 -12.65 -6.63
CA LEU A 148 -0.10 -13.92 -6.42
C LEU A 148 1.31 -13.69 -5.86
N PHE A 149 2.06 -12.73 -6.41
CA PHE A 149 3.36 -12.36 -5.84
C PHE A 149 3.26 -12.05 -4.35
N LEU A 150 2.30 -11.19 -3.94
CA LEU A 150 2.13 -10.83 -2.54
C LEU A 150 1.62 -12.01 -1.68
N ALA A 151 0.68 -12.81 -2.18
CA ALA A 151 0.07 -13.93 -1.46
C ALA A 151 1.04 -15.10 -1.19
N PHE A 152 2.08 -15.24 -2.03
CA PHE A 152 3.12 -16.26 -1.91
C PHE A 152 4.46 -15.70 -1.42
N HIS A 153 4.55 -14.41 -1.10
CA HIS A 153 5.79 -13.86 -0.58
C HIS A 153 5.99 -14.30 0.89
N PRO A 154 7.12 -14.99 1.25
CA PRO A 154 7.30 -15.54 2.59
C PRO A 154 7.16 -14.51 3.72
N LEU A 155 7.70 -13.30 3.51
CA LEU A 155 7.57 -12.20 4.49
C LEU A 155 6.12 -11.74 4.67
N ALA A 156 5.30 -11.74 3.62
CA ALA A 156 3.91 -11.32 3.70
C ALA A 156 3.07 -12.38 4.44
N ILE A 157 3.36 -13.67 4.21
CA ILE A 157 2.74 -14.78 4.94
C ILE A 157 3.12 -14.69 6.42
N GLU A 158 4.42 -14.59 6.74
CA GLU A 158 4.90 -14.53 8.13
C GLU A 158 4.29 -13.37 8.92
N LEU A 159 4.27 -12.16 8.35
CA LEU A 159 3.72 -11.00 9.05
C LEU A 159 2.19 -11.02 9.07
N GLY A 160 1.56 -11.65 8.06
CA GLY A 160 0.13 -11.92 8.06
C GLY A 160 -0.29 -12.95 9.11
N SER A 161 0.59 -13.87 9.48
CA SER A 161 0.34 -14.91 10.49
C SER A 161 0.89 -14.60 11.88
N GLN A 162 1.49 -13.42 12.10
CA GLN A 162 1.91 -12.89 13.41
C GLN A 162 0.91 -11.84 13.92
N ALA A 163 0.76 -11.70 15.24
CA ALA A 163 -0.06 -10.65 15.86
C ALA A 163 0.68 -9.29 15.91
N VAL A 164 0.96 -8.70 14.73
CA VAL A 164 1.73 -7.45 14.57
C VAL A 164 1.02 -6.45 13.65
N SER A 165 1.39 -5.16 13.73
CA SER A 165 0.75 -4.09 12.96
C SER A 165 1.02 -4.07 11.44
N ASP A 166 2.02 -4.82 10.98
CA ASP A 166 2.61 -4.59 9.65
C ASP A 166 1.66 -4.97 8.51
N ALA A 167 0.84 -6.02 8.66
CA ALA A 167 -0.19 -6.38 7.68
C ALA A 167 -1.28 -5.29 7.56
N LEU A 168 -1.64 -4.63 8.67
CA LEU A 168 -2.57 -3.49 8.66
C LEU A 168 -2.00 -2.31 7.88
N LEU A 169 -0.72 -2.01 8.07
CA LEU A 169 -0.04 -0.97 7.29
C LEU A 169 -0.08 -1.29 5.78
N ALA A 170 0.20 -2.54 5.41
CA ALA A 170 0.14 -2.98 4.01
C ALA A 170 -1.28 -2.82 3.42
N LEU A 171 -2.32 -3.17 4.18
CA LEU A 171 -3.71 -2.96 3.78
C LEU A 171 -4.02 -1.47 3.58
N LEU A 172 -3.68 -0.62 4.55
CA LEU A 172 -3.95 0.82 4.48
C LEU A 172 -3.23 1.47 3.30
N LEU A 173 -1.98 1.08 3.02
CA LEU A 173 -1.25 1.54 1.84
C LEU A 173 -1.91 1.06 0.54
N ALA A 174 -2.28 -0.22 0.43
CA ALA A 174 -2.96 -0.75 -0.76
C ALA A 174 -4.30 -0.05 -1.04
N LEU A 175 -5.08 0.23 0.00
CA LEU A 175 -6.31 1.03 -0.09
C LEU A 175 -6.01 2.48 -0.48
N ALA A 176 -4.92 3.08 0.03
CA ALA A 176 -4.50 4.43 -0.34
C ALA A 176 -4.13 4.51 -1.83
N LEU A 177 -3.54 3.46 -2.42
CA LEU A 177 -3.29 3.39 -3.87
C LEU A 177 -4.61 3.47 -4.66
N LEU A 178 -5.62 2.71 -4.24
CA LEU A 178 -6.95 2.73 -4.86
C LEU A 178 -7.65 4.09 -4.71
N ALA A 179 -7.56 4.70 -3.53
CA ALA A 179 -8.13 6.01 -3.26
C ALA A 179 -7.44 7.11 -4.08
N ALA A 180 -6.11 7.05 -4.22
CA ALA A 180 -5.34 7.95 -5.06
C ALA A 180 -5.73 7.80 -6.53
N PHE A 181 -5.86 6.57 -7.04
CA PHE A 181 -6.31 6.33 -8.41
C PHE A 181 -7.73 6.87 -8.64
N ALA A 182 -8.65 6.60 -7.71
CA ALA A 182 -10.01 7.12 -7.78
C ALA A 182 -10.05 8.66 -7.76
N LEU A 183 -9.19 9.29 -6.95
CA LEU A 183 -9.07 10.75 -6.90
C LEU A 183 -8.55 11.32 -8.22
N ALA A 184 -7.57 10.66 -8.85
CA ALA A 184 -7.08 11.06 -10.17
C ALA A 184 -8.14 10.92 -11.26
N ASP A 185 -8.87 9.79 -11.29
CA ASP A 185 -9.93 9.54 -12.28
C ASP A 185 -11.07 10.56 -12.18
N ARG A 186 -11.51 10.86 -10.96
CA ARG A 186 -12.64 11.76 -10.69
C ARG A 186 -12.36 12.62 -9.46
N PRO A 187 -11.67 13.75 -9.63
CA PRO A 187 -11.31 14.64 -8.53
C PRO A 187 -12.54 15.10 -7.74
N SER A 188 -12.60 14.75 -6.46
CA SER A 188 -13.68 15.15 -5.56
C SER A 188 -13.18 15.19 -4.12
N TRP A 189 -13.81 16.02 -3.28
CA TRP A 189 -13.46 16.10 -1.86
C TRP A 189 -13.64 14.79 -1.11
N PRO A 190 -14.72 14.01 -1.28
CA PRO A 190 -14.86 12.72 -0.62
C PRO A 190 -13.69 11.76 -0.92
N ARG A 191 -13.16 11.74 -2.15
CA ARG A 191 -12.02 10.90 -2.51
C ARG A 191 -10.69 11.41 -1.92
N ALA A 192 -10.54 12.73 -1.82
CA ALA A 192 -9.38 13.32 -1.17
C ALA A 192 -9.39 13.08 0.35
N LEU A 193 -10.55 13.22 0.98
CA LEU A 193 -10.78 12.87 2.38
C LEU A 193 -10.53 11.38 2.63
N LEU A 194 -10.98 10.49 1.75
CA LEU A 194 -10.69 9.06 1.86
C LEU A 194 -9.18 8.78 1.76
N LEU A 195 -8.47 9.40 0.83
CA LEU A 195 -7.01 9.25 0.73
C LEU A 195 -6.30 9.79 1.97
N ALA A 196 -6.69 10.97 2.46
CA ALA A 196 -6.16 11.55 3.68
C ALA A 196 -6.44 10.69 4.92
N LEU A 197 -7.66 10.12 5.02
CA LEU A 197 -8.05 9.17 6.06
C LEU A 197 -7.12 7.97 6.08
N LEU A 198 -6.91 7.33 4.93
CA LEU A 198 -6.07 6.14 4.82
C LEU A 198 -4.60 6.44 5.16
N LEU A 199 -4.06 7.58 4.71
CA LEU A 199 -2.69 8.00 5.05
C LEU A 199 -2.54 8.40 6.52
N GLY A 200 -3.54 9.05 7.11
CA GLY A 200 -3.55 9.41 8.53
C GLY A 200 -3.64 8.20 9.45
N LEU A 201 -4.54 7.25 9.15
CA LEU A 201 -4.62 5.95 9.84
C LEU A 201 -3.34 5.12 9.61
N GLY A 202 -2.75 5.22 8.42
CA GLY A 202 -1.44 4.67 8.11
C GLY A 202 -0.36 5.24 9.03
N GLY A 203 -0.32 6.57 9.19
CA GLY A 203 0.50 7.30 10.16
C GLY A 203 0.30 6.80 11.60
N ALA A 204 -0.96 6.54 11.97
CA ALA A 204 -1.35 6.01 13.27
C ALA A 204 -1.04 4.50 13.44
N THR A 205 -0.52 3.85 12.39
CA THR A 205 0.02 2.48 12.42
C THR A 205 1.55 2.49 12.43
N LYS A 206 2.17 3.23 11.49
CA LYS A 206 3.61 3.57 11.43
C LYS A 206 3.72 4.98 10.86
N LEU A 207 4.74 5.75 11.22
CA LEU A 207 4.81 7.17 10.82
C LEU A 207 5.03 7.41 9.31
N THR A 208 5.52 6.43 8.55
CA THR A 208 5.94 6.64 7.15
C THR A 208 4.82 7.08 6.19
N PRO A 209 3.56 6.59 6.26
CA PRO A 209 2.50 7.04 5.36
C PRO A 209 2.15 8.52 5.52
N LEU A 210 2.34 9.09 6.72
CA LEU A 210 2.15 10.53 6.94
C LEU A 210 3.16 11.35 6.14
N LEU A 211 4.39 10.86 5.97
CA LEU A 211 5.41 11.54 5.15
C LEU A 211 5.05 11.55 3.65
N LEU A 212 4.24 10.59 3.19
CA LEU A 212 3.85 10.48 1.78
C LEU A 212 2.89 11.59 1.34
N THR A 213 2.26 12.30 2.28
CA THR A 213 1.38 13.44 1.94
C THR A 213 2.17 14.61 1.35
N VAL A 214 3.44 14.76 1.73
CA VAL A 214 4.31 15.86 1.26
C VAL A 214 4.58 15.78 -0.24
N PRO A 215 5.11 14.68 -0.81
CA PRO A 215 5.33 14.60 -2.25
C PRO A 215 4.01 14.63 -3.04
N LEU A 216 2.90 14.11 -2.49
CA LEU A 216 1.58 14.26 -3.12
C LEU A 216 1.12 15.72 -3.17
N ALA A 217 1.30 16.48 -2.10
CA ALA A 217 1.05 17.93 -2.10
C ALA A 217 1.96 18.66 -3.09
N GLY A 218 3.22 18.23 -3.23
CA GLY A 218 4.16 18.71 -4.24
C GLY A 218 3.64 18.54 -5.67
N LEU A 219 3.05 17.38 -6.00
CA LEU A 219 2.36 17.18 -7.28
C LEU A 219 1.17 18.13 -7.45
N GLY A 220 0.43 18.42 -6.39
CA GLY A 220 -0.60 19.45 -6.37
C GLY A 220 -0.06 20.83 -6.75
N LEU A 221 1.05 21.26 -6.14
CA LEU A 221 1.70 22.54 -6.44
C LEU A 221 2.19 22.64 -7.90
N ILE A 222 2.85 21.60 -8.42
CA ILE A 222 3.27 21.53 -9.83
C ILE A 222 2.04 21.61 -10.75
N GLY A 223 0.97 20.93 -10.34
CA GLY A 223 -0.32 20.99 -11.01
C GLY A 223 -0.89 22.41 -11.07
N CYS A 224 -0.77 23.23 -10.03
CA CYS A 224 -1.29 24.61 -10.05
C CYS A 224 -0.55 25.47 -11.07
N ARG A 225 0.78 25.37 -11.13
CA ARG A 225 1.62 26.19 -12.03
C ARG A 225 1.38 25.93 -13.52
N THR A 226 1.14 24.69 -13.90
CA THR A 226 0.97 24.30 -15.32
C THR A 226 -0.39 24.68 -15.91
N SER A 227 -1.43 24.85 -15.08
CA SER A 227 -2.78 25.24 -15.55
C SER A 227 -2.86 26.69 -16.05
N ASP A 228 -1.95 27.56 -15.62
CA ASP A 228 -1.98 28.98 -15.96
C ASP A 228 -1.29 29.24 -17.31
N VAL A 229 -0.23 28.49 -17.63
CA VAL A 229 0.54 28.65 -18.87
C VAL A 229 -0.25 28.20 -20.11
N GLY A 230 -1.07 27.15 -20.00
CA GLY A 230 -1.88 26.64 -21.11
C GLY A 230 -3.02 27.55 -21.56
N ARG A 231 -3.44 28.54 -20.74
CA ARG A 231 -4.44 29.54 -21.16
C ARG A 231 -3.83 30.78 -21.78
N ALA A 232 -2.57 31.10 -21.47
CA ALA A 232 -1.88 32.24 -22.06
C ALA A 232 -1.39 31.96 -23.49
N GLY A 233 -1.03 30.70 -23.80
CA GLY A 233 -0.45 30.33 -25.11
C GLY A 233 -1.44 29.96 -26.22
N ALA A 234 -2.74 29.81 -25.93
CA ALA A 234 -3.77 29.56 -26.95
C ALA A 234 -4.42 30.86 -27.48
N GLY A 235 -3.92 32.02 -27.05
CA GLY A 235 -4.20 33.32 -27.64
C GLY A 235 -3.35 33.51 -28.88
N GLY A 236 -3.65 32.77 -29.95
CA GLY A 236 -3.26 33.19 -31.28
C GLY A 236 -3.71 34.64 -31.48
N THR A 237 -2.79 35.45 -31.99
CA THR A 237 -2.89 36.85 -32.41
C THR A 237 -4.04 37.06 -33.41
N THR A 238 -5.27 36.90 -32.94
CA THR A 238 -6.47 37.38 -33.61
C THR A 238 -6.86 38.65 -32.88
N LEU A 239 -6.51 39.77 -33.50
CA LEU A 239 -6.93 41.13 -33.15
C LEU A 239 -8.46 41.23 -33.30
N THR A 240 -9.22 40.64 -32.37
CA THR A 240 -10.67 40.79 -32.29
C THR A 240 -11.01 41.81 -31.21
N VAL A 241 -11.32 43.01 -31.68
CA VAL A 241 -12.41 43.91 -31.28
C VAL A 241 -12.94 43.71 -29.84
N LEU A 242 -12.83 44.78 -29.05
CA LEU A 242 -13.42 45.02 -27.72
C LEU A 242 -14.70 44.18 -27.44
N PRO A 243 -14.69 43.29 -26.44
CA PRO A 243 -15.90 42.62 -25.99
C PRO A 243 -16.82 43.60 -25.22
N PRO A 244 -18.16 43.45 -25.31
CA PRO A 244 -19.11 44.34 -24.66
C PRO A 244 -19.06 44.26 -23.12
N PRO A 245 -19.27 45.39 -22.41
CA PRO A 245 -19.03 45.53 -20.97
C PRO A 245 -20.01 44.77 -20.04
N SER A 246 -21.05 44.13 -20.56
CA SER A 246 -22.11 43.50 -19.72
C SER A 246 -21.82 42.05 -19.28
N SER A 247 -20.66 41.46 -19.63
CA SER A 247 -20.34 40.06 -19.28
C SER A 247 -19.34 39.89 -18.11
N VAL A 248 -18.99 40.97 -17.41
CA VAL A 248 -18.03 40.91 -16.28
C VAL A 248 -18.61 40.10 -15.10
N LEU A 249 -19.91 40.20 -14.84
CA LEU A 249 -20.58 39.44 -13.78
C LEU A 249 -20.84 37.97 -14.15
N SER A 250 -20.95 37.61 -15.43
CA SER A 250 -21.06 36.21 -15.87
C SER A 250 -19.71 35.49 -15.95
N ARG A 251 -18.58 36.23 -16.04
CA ARG A 251 -17.22 35.69 -15.82
C ARG A 251 -16.86 35.48 -14.35
N LEU A 252 -17.60 36.12 -13.44
CA LEU A 252 -17.57 35.83 -12.00
C LEU A 252 -18.51 34.68 -11.60
N ARG A 253 -19.15 33.98 -12.55
CA ARG A 253 -19.70 32.66 -12.24
C ARG A 253 -18.55 31.79 -11.76
N LEU A 254 -18.65 31.40 -10.49
CA LEU A 254 -17.96 30.35 -9.75
C LEU A 254 -17.90 28.97 -10.46
N SER A 255 -18.08 28.91 -11.78
CA SER A 255 -17.74 27.79 -12.64
C SER A 255 -16.23 27.65 -12.77
N ARG A 256 -15.59 27.23 -11.68
CA ARG A 256 -14.42 26.34 -11.62
C ARG A 256 -14.03 26.24 -10.16
N LEU A 257 -14.78 25.41 -9.44
CA LEU A 257 -14.32 24.83 -8.17
C LEU A 257 -12.84 24.44 -8.30
N PRO A 258 -12.04 24.62 -7.23
CA PRO A 258 -10.60 24.48 -7.26
C PRO A 258 -10.18 23.17 -7.94
N THR A 259 -9.18 23.29 -8.82
CA THR A 259 -8.58 22.21 -9.59
C THR A 259 -8.21 21.01 -8.69
N PRO A 260 -8.12 19.77 -9.22
CA PRO A 260 -7.65 18.58 -8.47
C PRO A 260 -6.44 18.85 -7.56
N ASN A 261 -5.58 19.78 -7.99
CA ASN A 261 -4.39 20.24 -7.32
C ASN A 261 -4.61 20.71 -5.87
N PHE A 262 -5.65 21.48 -5.58
CA PHE A 262 -5.93 21.96 -4.21
C PHE A 262 -6.28 20.81 -3.26
N ARG A 263 -6.91 19.77 -3.79
CA ARG A 263 -7.25 18.57 -3.00
C ARG A 263 -5.98 17.82 -2.60
N LEU A 264 -5.02 17.68 -3.52
CA LEU A 264 -3.71 17.11 -3.22
C LEU A 264 -2.91 17.98 -2.23
N LEU A 265 -2.95 19.31 -2.41
CA LEU A 265 -2.29 20.26 -1.52
C LEU A 265 -2.82 20.19 -0.08
N SER A 266 -4.11 19.89 0.10
CA SER A 266 -4.74 19.75 1.41
C SER A 266 -4.41 18.44 2.15
N LEU A 267 -3.83 17.43 1.46
CA LEU A 267 -3.62 16.10 2.05
C LEU A 267 -2.77 16.11 3.34
N PRO A 268 -1.66 16.86 3.46
CA PRO A 268 -0.89 16.89 4.70
C PRO A 268 -1.71 17.31 5.91
N LEU A 269 -2.51 18.38 5.77
CA LEU A 269 -3.36 18.88 6.84
C LEU A 269 -4.45 17.86 7.20
N LEU A 270 -5.16 17.35 6.19
CA LEU A 270 -6.26 16.40 6.42
C LEU A 270 -5.79 15.07 7.02
N ALA A 271 -4.66 14.53 6.54
CA ALA A 271 -4.08 13.31 7.09
C ALA A 271 -3.53 13.52 8.50
N PHE A 272 -2.96 14.70 8.79
CA PHE A 272 -2.53 15.07 10.14
C PHE A 272 -3.72 15.14 11.12
N VAL A 273 -4.85 15.74 10.72
CA VAL A 273 -6.06 15.75 11.54
C VAL A 273 -6.54 14.34 11.86
N VAL A 274 -6.55 13.44 10.87
CA VAL A 274 -6.91 12.02 11.09
C VAL A 274 -5.92 11.31 12.00
N PHE A 275 -4.62 11.55 11.81
CA PHE A 275 -3.56 10.98 12.65
C PHE A 275 -3.72 11.41 14.11
N VAL A 276 -3.99 12.69 14.37
CA VAL A 276 -4.27 13.22 15.72
C VAL A 276 -5.55 12.62 16.29
N ALA A 277 -6.64 12.60 15.52
CA ALA A 277 -7.92 12.05 15.97
C ALA A 277 -7.83 10.55 16.35
N ALA A 278 -6.99 9.80 15.66
CA ALA A 278 -6.75 8.38 15.92
C ALA A 278 -5.76 8.11 17.07
N TYR A 279 -5.15 9.14 17.66
CA TYR A 279 -4.06 8.98 18.61
C TYR A 279 -4.21 9.94 19.80
N PRO A 280 -4.99 9.56 20.84
CA PRO A 280 -5.35 10.45 21.95
C PRO A 280 -4.16 11.06 22.70
N TYR A 281 -3.03 10.34 22.77
CA TYR A 281 -1.76 10.90 23.27
C TYR A 281 -1.43 12.26 22.62
N LEU A 282 -1.80 12.52 21.36
CA LEU A 282 -1.50 13.78 20.68
C LEU A 282 -2.45 14.93 21.06
N TRP A 283 -3.61 14.68 21.66
CA TRP A 283 -4.66 15.69 21.79
C TRP A 283 -4.30 16.91 22.65
N PRO A 284 -3.58 16.77 23.78
CA PRO A 284 -3.25 17.93 24.61
C PRO A 284 -2.31 18.93 23.91
N ASP A 285 -1.49 18.47 22.97
CA ASP A 285 -0.60 19.30 22.17
C ASP A 285 -0.29 18.57 20.84
N PRO A 286 -1.16 18.70 19.82
CA PRO A 286 -1.06 17.92 18.58
C PRO A 286 0.26 18.11 17.85
N VAL A 287 0.82 19.31 17.89
CA VAL A 287 2.05 19.63 17.16
C VAL A 287 3.27 19.21 17.96
N GLY A 288 3.40 19.63 19.22
CA GLY A 288 4.57 19.33 20.04
C GLY A 288 4.66 17.85 20.40
N ARG A 289 3.54 17.18 20.72
CA ARG A 289 3.57 15.72 20.95
C ARG A 289 3.84 14.93 19.67
N THR A 290 3.40 15.39 18.50
CA THR A 290 3.80 14.77 17.23
C THR A 290 5.32 14.92 17.01
N ALA A 291 5.87 16.12 17.23
CA ALA A 291 7.31 16.33 17.15
C ALA A 291 8.07 15.41 18.12
N ASN A 292 7.55 15.23 19.35
CA ASN A 292 8.11 14.31 20.33
C ASN A 292 8.08 12.85 19.85
N VAL A 293 7.01 12.39 19.20
CA VAL A 293 6.94 11.04 18.62
C VAL A 293 8.03 10.86 17.56
N PHE A 294 8.19 11.81 16.63
CA PHE A 294 9.24 11.74 15.61
C PHE A 294 10.64 11.77 16.23
N ALA A 295 10.91 12.68 17.16
CA ALA A 295 12.19 12.79 17.84
C ALA A 295 12.53 11.51 18.64
N PHE A 296 11.55 10.98 19.37
CA PHE A 296 11.66 9.74 20.12
C PHE A 296 11.98 8.56 19.18
N ARG A 297 11.25 8.41 18.07
CA ARG A 297 11.50 7.36 17.09
C ARG A 297 12.86 7.47 16.42
N SER A 298 13.30 8.69 16.09
CA SER A 298 14.67 8.90 15.59
C SER A 298 15.70 8.46 16.62
N LEU A 299 15.57 8.87 17.89
CA LEU A 299 16.48 8.48 18.96
C LEU A 299 16.48 6.96 19.21
N GLU A 300 15.31 6.34 19.21
CA GLU A 300 15.15 4.90 19.40
C GLU A 300 15.84 4.12 18.28
N MET A 301 15.70 4.53 17.01
CA MET A 301 16.43 3.88 15.91
C MET A 301 17.95 4.02 16.06
N ARG A 302 18.47 5.13 16.61
CA ARG A 302 19.91 5.26 16.93
C ARG A 302 20.34 4.31 18.03
N ARG A 303 19.52 4.16 19.09
CA ARG A 303 19.81 3.21 20.18
C ARG A 303 19.76 1.77 19.68
N HIS A 304 18.83 1.45 18.81
CA HIS A 304 18.71 0.13 18.20
C HIS A 304 19.96 -0.24 17.40
N GLU A 305 20.49 0.70 16.62
CA GLU A 305 21.75 0.53 15.89
C GLU A 305 22.94 0.24 16.83
N THR A 306 23.02 0.92 17.97
CA THR A 306 24.06 0.65 18.98
C THR A 306 23.85 -0.67 19.71
N ASN A 307 22.60 -1.02 20.04
CA ASN A 307 22.27 -2.22 20.81
C ASN A 307 22.33 -3.51 19.99
N TRP A 308 22.15 -3.43 18.67
CA TRP A 308 22.15 -4.57 17.75
C TRP A 308 23.07 -4.32 16.55
N PRO A 309 24.40 -4.36 16.76
CA PRO A 309 25.38 -4.03 15.73
C PRO A 309 25.35 -5.01 14.53
N ASP A 310 24.81 -6.21 14.68
CA ASP A 310 24.66 -7.22 13.63
C ASP A 310 23.59 -6.85 12.57
N VAL A 311 22.57 -6.11 12.98
CA VAL A 311 21.51 -5.61 12.10
C VAL A 311 21.60 -4.10 11.85
N ALA A 312 22.58 -3.42 12.44
CA ALA A 312 22.85 -2.01 12.17
C ALA A 312 23.13 -1.76 10.68
N VAL A 313 22.68 -0.61 10.19
CA VAL A 313 22.86 -0.19 8.79
C VAL A 313 23.64 1.12 8.79
N GLY A 314 24.90 1.06 8.37
CA GLY A 314 25.83 2.18 8.42
C GLY A 314 25.54 3.28 7.41
N ASP A 315 25.11 2.90 6.20
CA ASP A 315 24.81 3.87 5.14
C ASP A 315 23.65 3.46 4.20
N ARG A 316 23.36 4.32 3.22
CA ARG A 316 22.24 4.15 2.28
C ARG A 316 22.50 3.08 1.22
N GLN A 317 23.76 2.85 0.85
CA GLN A 317 24.12 1.78 -0.08
C GLN A 317 23.93 0.44 0.61
N GLU A 318 24.37 0.32 1.87
CA GLU A 318 24.12 -0.86 2.70
C GLU A 318 22.62 -1.11 2.89
N ALA A 319 21.82 -0.06 3.15
CA ALA A 319 20.37 -0.19 3.26
C ALA A 319 19.74 -0.82 2.00
N VAL A 320 20.15 -0.36 0.81
CA VAL A 320 19.69 -0.92 -0.47
C VAL A 320 20.18 -2.36 -0.65
N LEU A 321 21.44 -2.65 -0.31
CA LEU A 321 22.01 -3.99 -0.44
C LEU A 321 21.32 -5.00 0.50
N ARG A 322 21.03 -4.60 1.73
CA ARG A 322 20.30 -5.43 2.71
C ARG A 322 18.87 -5.67 2.27
N LEU A 323 18.16 -4.63 1.82
CA LEU A 323 16.83 -4.78 1.22
C LEU A 323 16.86 -5.75 0.03
N TRP A 324 17.87 -5.60 -0.85
CA TRP A 324 18.05 -6.50 -1.98
C TRP A 324 18.30 -7.94 -1.54
N THR A 325 19.21 -8.15 -0.60
CA THR A 325 19.56 -9.48 -0.09
C THR A 325 18.36 -10.14 0.60
N THR A 326 17.66 -9.40 1.45
CA THR A 326 16.51 -9.90 2.19
C THR A 326 15.37 -10.29 1.26
N LEU A 327 14.96 -9.42 0.34
CA LEU A 327 13.80 -9.67 -0.52
C LEU A 327 14.09 -10.50 -1.77
N ASN A 328 15.35 -10.55 -2.23
CA ASN A 328 15.70 -11.24 -3.48
C ASN A 328 16.48 -12.54 -3.25
N VAL A 329 17.02 -12.77 -2.05
CA VAL A 329 17.81 -13.98 -1.74
C VAL A 329 17.20 -14.75 -0.57
N ARG A 330 16.87 -14.09 0.54
CA ARG A 330 16.39 -14.77 1.76
C ARG A 330 14.89 -15.07 1.71
N ARG A 331 14.08 -14.12 1.24
CA ARG A 331 12.61 -14.13 1.31
C ARG A 331 12.02 -13.92 -0.08
N THR A 332 12.00 -14.97 -0.91
CA THR A 332 11.58 -14.84 -2.32
C THR A 332 10.27 -15.57 -2.60
N ALA A 333 9.31 -14.88 -3.20
CA ALA A 333 8.07 -15.47 -3.71
C ALA A 333 8.34 -16.49 -4.84
N GLY A 334 9.34 -16.25 -5.69
CA GLY A 334 9.71 -17.17 -6.76
C GLY A 334 10.07 -18.57 -6.26
N ARG A 335 10.89 -18.64 -5.20
CA ARG A 335 11.27 -19.91 -4.55
C ARG A 335 10.07 -20.60 -3.92
N GLU A 336 9.28 -19.87 -3.12
CA GLU A 336 8.09 -20.41 -2.46
C GLU A 336 7.09 -21.00 -3.47
N LEU A 337 6.86 -20.29 -4.58
CA LEU A 337 5.99 -20.77 -5.65
C LEU A 337 6.58 -22.01 -6.34
N SER A 338 7.88 -22.01 -6.60
CA SER A 338 8.57 -23.13 -7.23
C SER A 338 8.52 -24.41 -6.39
N GLU A 339 8.80 -24.29 -5.09
CA GLU A 339 8.72 -25.40 -4.13
C GLU A 339 7.29 -25.97 -4.05
N ARG A 340 6.27 -25.11 -3.99
CA ARG A 340 4.85 -25.54 -3.96
C ARG A 340 4.39 -26.21 -5.25
N LEU A 341 4.95 -25.82 -6.39
CA LEU A 341 4.62 -26.39 -7.70
C LEU A 341 5.51 -27.58 -8.07
N GLY A 342 6.50 -27.94 -7.24
CA GLY A 342 7.44 -29.02 -7.52
C GLY A 342 8.34 -28.74 -8.73
N LEU A 343 8.65 -27.46 -9.00
CA LEU A 343 9.49 -27.07 -10.13
C LEU A 343 10.98 -27.13 -9.76
N ALA A 344 11.83 -27.60 -10.67
CA ALA A 344 13.28 -27.64 -10.51
C ALA A 344 13.95 -26.27 -10.75
N TRP A 345 13.35 -25.19 -10.25
CA TRP A 345 13.82 -23.81 -10.41
C TRP A 345 14.01 -23.16 -9.03
N ASP A 346 15.18 -22.60 -8.70
CA ASP A 346 15.40 -22.01 -7.37
C ASP A 346 14.60 -20.72 -7.15
N GLY A 347 14.16 -20.03 -8.20
CA GLY A 347 13.33 -18.82 -8.09
C GLY A 347 14.02 -17.59 -7.50
N ARG A 348 15.13 -17.77 -6.77
CA ARG A 348 15.88 -16.68 -6.13
C ARG A 348 16.46 -15.72 -7.17
N GLY A 349 16.57 -14.46 -6.77
CA GLY A 349 17.20 -13.41 -7.56
C GLY A 349 16.28 -12.71 -8.56
N TRP A 350 15.05 -13.18 -8.78
CA TRP A 350 14.15 -12.67 -9.80
C TRP A 350 13.14 -11.63 -9.31
N ASP A 351 12.70 -11.74 -8.06
CA ASP A 351 11.61 -10.92 -7.51
C ASP A 351 11.84 -9.42 -7.68
N LEU A 352 13.00 -8.92 -7.20
CA LEU A 352 13.31 -7.49 -7.30
C LEU A 352 13.68 -7.05 -8.72
N ARG A 353 14.18 -7.96 -9.57
CA ARG A 353 14.45 -7.65 -10.98
C ARG A 353 13.17 -7.42 -11.77
N LEU A 354 12.18 -8.29 -11.57
CA LEU A 354 10.85 -8.14 -12.14
C LEU A 354 10.16 -6.89 -11.61
N ALA A 355 10.24 -6.64 -10.31
CA ALA A 355 9.73 -5.42 -9.70
C ALA A 355 10.39 -4.16 -10.26
N ALA A 356 11.72 -4.14 -10.42
CA ALA A 356 12.44 -2.99 -10.99
C ALA A 356 12.00 -2.71 -12.44
N ALA A 357 11.92 -3.74 -13.28
CA ALA A 357 11.42 -3.60 -14.66
C ALA A 357 9.96 -3.08 -14.68
N GLY A 358 9.12 -3.58 -13.78
CA GLY A 358 7.75 -3.09 -13.59
C GLY A 358 7.67 -1.63 -13.12
N ALA A 359 8.57 -1.21 -12.23
CA ALA A 359 8.64 0.16 -11.74
C ALA A 359 9.10 1.13 -12.84
N LEU A 360 10.03 0.71 -13.71
CA LEU A 360 10.41 1.47 -14.90
C LEU A 360 9.23 1.64 -15.85
N LEU A 361 8.47 0.57 -16.11
CA LEU A 361 7.25 0.65 -16.92
C LEU A 361 6.20 1.57 -16.27
N LEU A 362 5.97 1.47 -14.96
CA LEU A 362 5.06 2.36 -14.23
C LEU A 362 5.50 3.82 -14.34
N THR A 363 6.80 4.08 -14.26
CA THR A 363 7.37 5.43 -14.45
C THR A 363 7.11 5.95 -15.86
N ALA A 364 7.34 5.12 -16.89
CA ALA A 364 7.03 5.49 -18.27
C ALA A 364 5.52 5.78 -18.47
N LEU A 365 4.64 4.99 -17.85
CA LEU A 365 3.19 5.22 -17.86
C LEU A 365 2.82 6.53 -17.14
N ALA A 366 3.41 6.80 -15.97
CA ALA A 366 3.19 8.04 -15.22
C ALA A 366 3.63 9.27 -16.01
N ILE A 367 4.79 9.21 -16.68
CA ILE A 367 5.26 10.28 -17.58
C ILE A 367 4.28 10.46 -18.74
N ARG A 368 3.91 9.37 -19.41
CA ARG A 368 3.00 9.40 -20.56
C ARG A 368 1.62 9.96 -20.23
N HIS A 369 1.07 9.61 -19.07
CA HIS A 369 -0.26 10.07 -18.63
C HIS A 369 -0.22 11.39 -17.86
N GLY A 370 0.98 11.90 -17.55
CA GLY A 370 1.21 13.15 -16.85
C GLY A 370 1.11 13.05 -15.32
N PRO A 371 1.54 14.10 -14.61
CA PRO A 371 1.70 14.11 -13.15
C PRO A 371 0.38 14.04 -12.37
N ARG A 372 -0.76 14.23 -13.05
CA ARG A 372 -2.11 14.15 -12.44
C ARG A 372 -2.77 12.79 -12.61
N SER A 373 -2.11 11.84 -13.29
CA SER A 373 -2.65 10.51 -13.55
C SER A 373 -2.64 9.63 -12.29
N GLY A 374 -3.51 8.61 -12.27
CA GLY A 374 -3.50 7.61 -11.21
C GLY A 374 -2.14 6.90 -11.12
N HIS A 375 -1.48 6.66 -12.25
CA HIS A 375 -0.12 6.10 -12.31
C HIS A 375 0.90 6.96 -11.59
N ALA A 376 0.89 8.28 -11.79
CA ALA A 376 1.80 9.20 -11.12
C ALA A 376 1.57 9.25 -9.60
N LEU A 377 0.32 9.28 -9.15
CA LEU A 377 0.01 9.28 -7.71
C LEU A 377 0.43 7.96 -7.04
N VAL A 378 0.17 6.82 -7.68
CA VAL A 378 0.60 5.50 -7.19
C VAL A 378 2.12 5.39 -7.17
N LEU A 379 2.81 5.86 -8.21
CA LEU A 379 4.27 5.88 -8.27
C LEU A 379 4.86 6.71 -7.11
N VAL A 380 4.29 7.89 -6.83
CA VAL A 380 4.73 8.72 -5.70
C VAL A 380 4.47 8.04 -4.35
N LEU A 381 3.33 7.38 -4.16
CA LEU A 381 3.04 6.66 -2.94
C LEU A 381 4.01 5.48 -2.71
N LEU A 382 4.16 4.60 -3.71
CA LEU A 382 5.03 3.42 -3.59
C LEU A 382 6.51 3.80 -3.55
N GLY A 383 6.95 4.64 -4.49
CA GLY A 383 8.33 5.11 -4.54
C GLY A 383 8.70 5.94 -3.33
N GLY A 384 7.80 6.81 -2.86
CA GLY A 384 7.97 7.58 -1.63
C GLY A 384 8.06 6.70 -0.38
N GLN A 385 7.25 5.64 -0.29
CA GLN A 385 7.30 4.70 0.83
C GLN A 385 8.60 3.90 0.84
N VAL A 386 9.06 3.39 -0.30
CA VAL A 386 10.36 2.70 -0.41
C VAL A 386 11.51 3.65 -0.10
N ALA A 387 11.48 4.88 -0.63
CA ALA A 387 12.49 5.89 -0.35
C ALA A 387 12.52 6.28 1.14
N ALA A 388 11.37 6.49 1.77
CA ALA A 388 11.28 6.79 3.20
C ALA A 388 11.86 5.66 4.05
N LEU A 389 11.64 4.40 3.67
CA LEU A 389 12.26 3.25 4.33
C LEU A 389 13.78 3.26 4.17
N VAL A 390 14.31 3.34 2.94
CA VAL A 390 15.76 3.33 2.68
C VAL A 390 16.48 4.51 3.36
N LEU A 391 15.89 5.71 3.30
CA LEU A 391 16.42 6.92 3.92
C LEU A 391 16.25 6.94 5.45
N GLY A 392 15.27 6.21 5.98
CA GLY A 392 15.03 6.09 7.42
C GLY A 392 15.69 4.88 8.08
N MET A 393 16.16 3.91 7.29
CA MET A 393 16.71 2.65 7.79
C MET A 393 18.00 2.92 8.57
N ARG A 394 18.04 2.39 9.79
CA ARG A 394 19.23 2.30 10.66
C ARG A 394 19.44 0.91 11.22
N VAL A 395 18.39 0.08 11.19
CA VAL A 395 18.44 -1.33 11.55
C VAL A 395 17.61 -2.13 10.54
N ASP A 396 18.15 -3.28 10.14
CA ASP A 396 17.56 -4.18 9.15
C ASP A 396 16.69 -5.25 9.82
N PHE A 397 15.50 -4.84 10.26
CA PHE A 397 14.49 -5.79 10.70
C PHE A 397 13.58 -6.17 9.54
N ASP A 398 13.46 -7.48 9.27
CA ASP A 398 12.68 -8.06 8.16
C ASP A 398 11.31 -7.38 7.98
N ARG A 399 10.58 -7.16 9.09
CA ARG A 399 9.24 -6.57 9.06
C ARG A 399 9.14 -5.18 8.42
N TYR A 400 10.23 -4.40 8.43
CA TYR A 400 10.25 -3.08 7.82
C TYR A 400 10.17 -3.12 6.30
N HIS A 401 10.38 -4.29 5.69
CA HIS A 401 10.35 -4.46 4.24
C HIS A 401 8.96 -4.79 3.68
N LEU A 402 7.94 -5.04 4.50
CA LEU A 402 6.60 -5.39 3.99
C LEU A 402 5.99 -4.32 3.06
N PRO A 403 6.13 -3.00 3.32
CA PRO A 403 5.69 -1.99 2.35
C PRO A 403 6.47 -2.05 1.02
N THR A 404 7.76 -2.42 1.07
CA THR A 404 8.57 -2.66 -0.14
C THR A 404 8.08 -3.90 -0.89
N VAL A 405 7.69 -4.97 -0.20
CA VAL A 405 7.08 -6.15 -0.81
C VAL A 405 5.77 -5.79 -1.52
N LEU A 406 4.92 -4.95 -0.90
CA LEU A 406 3.72 -4.43 -1.58
C LEU A 406 4.08 -3.63 -2.83
N ALA A 407 5.09 -2.76 -2.77
CA ALA A 407 5.56 -2.02 -3.94
C ALA A 407 6.07 -2.95 -5.05
N ALA A 408 6.85 -3.97 -4.69
CA ALA A 408 7.34 -4.99 -5.62
C ALA A 408 6.19 -5.79 -6.24
N ALA A 409 5.19 -6.19 -5.46
CA ALA A 409 4.00 -6.87 -5.92
C ALA A 409 3.25 -6.06 -6.99
N VAL A 410 2.98 -4.78 -6.71
CA VAL A 410 2.30 -3.89 -7.65
C VAL A 410 3.14 -3.69 -8.91
N ALA A 411 4.45 -3.48 -8.79
CA ALA A 411 5.34 -3.29 -9.93
C ALA A 411 5.42 -4.55 -10.81
N THR A 412 5.57 -5.74 -10.22
CA THR A 412 5.51 -7.03 -10.92
C THR A 412 4.17 -7.20 -11.64
N GLY A 413 3.06 -6.80 -11.01
CA GLY A 413 1.75 -6.75 -11.65
C GLY A 413 1.70 -5.81 -12.86
N VAL A 414 2.30 -4.61 -12.76
CA VAL A 414 2.40 -3.68 -13.89
C VAL A 414 3.18 -4.29 -15.05
N LEU A 415 4.33 -4.94 -14.77
CA LEU A 415 5.12 -5.63 -15.79
C LEU A 415 4.31 -6.73 -16.48
N GLY A 416 3.70 -7.62 -15.70
CA GLY A 416 2.93 -8.74 -16.23
C GLY A 416 1.69 -8.30 -17.02
N GLY A 417 0.99 -7.27 -16.55
CA GLY A 417 -0.13 -6.66 -17.27
C GLY A 417 0.31 -6.01 -18.59
N GLY A 418 1.45 -5.31 -18.59
CA GLY A 418 2.06 -4.73 -19.80
C GLY A 418 2.46 -5.79 -20.82
N ALA A 419 3.13 -6.86 -20.38
CA ALA A 419 3.52 -7.99 -21.21
C ALA A 419 2.30 -8.67 -21.86
N TRP A 420 1.25 -8.92 -21.06
CA TRP A 420 -0.01 -9.49 -21.57
C TRP A 420 -0.65 -8.61 -22.64
N TRP A 421 -0.66 -7.29 -22.45
CA TRP A 421 -1.18 -6.36 -23.46
C TRP A 421 -0.38 -6.42 -24.77
N GLY A 422 0.94 -6.53 -24.68
CA GLY A 422 1.83 -6.73 -25.83
C GLY A 422 1.50 -8.01 -26.61
N VAL A 423 1.39 -9.14 -25.91
CA VAL A 423 1.02 -10.44 -26.51
C VAL A 423 -0.36 -10.36 -27.17
N ALA A 424 -1.36 -9.82 -26.47
CA ALA A 424 -2.71 -9.69 -27.00
C ALA A 424 -2.77 -8.78 -28.25
N ARG A 425 -1.93 -7.74 -28.30
CA ARG A 425 -1.81 -6.87 -29.48
C ARG A 425 -1.17 -7.60 -30.66
N LEU A 426 -0.10 -8.36 -30.42
CA LEU A 426 0.57 -9.16 -31.45
C LEU A 426 -0.38 -10.23 -32.02
N ALA A 427 -1.10 -10.96 -31.16
CA ALA A 427 -2.08 -11.95 -31.58
C ALA A 427 -3.18 -11.36 -32.47
N ARG A 428 -3.71 -10.17 -32.12
CA ARG A 428 -4.69 -9.45 -32.96
C ARG A 428 -4.11 -8.99 -34.31
N ALA A 429 -2.82 -8.66 -34.37
CA ALA A 429 -2.17 -8.27 -35.61
C ALA A 429 -1.93 -9.46 -36.55
N ILE A 430 -1.72 -10.66 -36.00
CA ILE A 430 -1.48 -11.90 -36.76
C ILE A 430 -2.79 -12.58 -37.17
N ALA A 431 -3.85 -12.52 -36.34
CA ALA A 431 -5.11 -13.24 -36.57
C ALA A 431 -5.74 -13.03 -37.97
N PRO A 432 -5.73 -11.83 -38.60
CA PRO A 432 -6.24 -11.65 -39.95
C PRO A 432 -5.45 -12.44 -41.01
N ARG A 433 -4.14 -12.66 -40.81
CA ARG A 433 -3.29 -13.43 -41.73
C ARG A 433 -3.51 -14.94 -41.62
N LEU A 434 -3.99 -15.40 -40.46
CA LEU A 434 -4.27 -16.82 -40.20
C LEU A 434 -5.71 -17.22 -40.53
N ARG A 435 -6.61 -16.27 -40.81
CA ARG A 435 -7.92 -16.64 -41.35
C ARG A 435 -7.67 -17.22 -42.74
N PRO A 436 -7.98 -18.52 -42.98
CA PRO A 436 -7.88 -19.07 -44.32
C PRO A 436 -8.65 -18.14 -45.25
N ALA A 437 -8.05 -17.78 -46.39
CA ALA A 437 -8.69 -16.96 -47.40
C ALA A 437 -10.08 -17.55 -47.58
N ALA A 438 -11.12 -16.81 -47.16
CA ALA A 438 -12.47 -17.31 -47.22
C ALA A 438 -12.63 -17.84 -48.64
N ILE A 439 -12.85 -19.16 -48.77
CA ILE A 439 -13.07 -19.79 -50.06
C ILE A 439 -14.19 -18.95 -50.66
N ARG A 440 -13.85 -18.14 -51.66
CA ARG A 440 -14.87 -17.34 -52.34
C ARG A 440 -15.90 -18.38 -52.75
N PRO A 441 -17.18 -18.24 -52.32
CA PRO A 441 -18.20 -19.15 -52.82
C PRO A 441 -18.04 -19.14 -54.34
N PRO A 442 -18.01 -20.32 -54.99
CA PRO A 442 -17.90 -20.39 -56.44
C PRO A 442 -18.92 -19.42 -57.02
N PRO A 443 -18.54 -18.62 -58.04
CA PRO A 443 -19.47 -17.66 -58.64
C PRO A 443 -20.77 -18.40 -58.90
N GLU A 444 -21.88 -17.95 -58.27
CA GLU A 444 -23.20 -18.48 -58.55
C GLU A 444 -23.33 -18.48 -60.06
N ALA A 445 -23.46 -19.68 -60.64
CA ALA A 445 -23.60 -19.85 -62.06
C ALA A 445 -24.74 -18.93 -62.47
N ALA A 446 -24.40 -17.84 -63.17
CA ALA A 446 -25.35 -16.84 -63.60
C ALA A 446 -26.50 -17.59 -64.26
N GLY A 447 -27.65 -17.59 -63.61
CA GLY A 447 -28.80 -18.33 -64.05
C GLY A 447 -29.07 -17.97 -65.50
N THR A 448 -28.94 -18.99 -66.36
CA THR A 448 -29.55 -19.03 -67.67
C THR A 448 -31.07 -19.08 -67.48
N GLY A 449 -31.64 -17.97 -66.98
CA GLY A 449 -33.07 -17.72 -66.96
C GLY A 449 -33.50 -17.34 -68.37
N ALA A 450 -34.01 -18.35 -69.08
CA ALA A 450 -34.61 -18.25 -70.40
C ALA A 450 -35.77 -17.23 -70.45
N ARG A 451 -35.95 -16.67 -71.65
CA ARG A 451 -37.11 -15.88 -72.07
C ARG A 451 -38.39 -16.69 -72.10
#